data_AF-A0A9E3CBM1-F1
#
_entry.id   AF-A0A9E3CBM1-F1
#
_cell.length_a   1.000
_cell.length_b   1.000
_cell.length_c   1.000
_cell.angle_alpha   90.00
_cell.angle_beta   90.00
_cell.angle_gamma   90.00
#
_symmetry.space_group_name_H-M   'P 1'
#
loop_
_entity.id
_entity.type
_entity.pdbx_description
1 polymer ?
#
loop_
_entity_poly.entity_id
_entity_poly.type
_entity_poly.pdbx_seq_one_letter_code
_entity_poly.pdbx_strand_id
1 'polypeptide(L)'
;MTEPPDESRPLSLDPEAETTDPTLPAFLARPEGAPAYYGFPVIGGVEVDGFRIGAITDFPSEPSNDGDAFVVAPDGTRAGLVWEANCPYYFEQVLPPDNSRWGVWAVGVPLPLGTVEHVAPYLTAILSDLRRRWEDWQ
;
A
#
# COMPACT_ATOMS: atom_id res chain seq x y z
N MET A 1 24.67 -5.57 -25.88
CA MET A 1 23.37 -5.72 -25.20
C MET A 1 23.63 -5.42 -23.74
N THR A 2 23.34 -4.20 -23.31
CA THR A 2 23.28 -3.86 -21.90
C THR A 2 21.96 -4.44 -21.41
N GLU A 3 21.97 -5.27 -20.37
CA GLU A 3 20.76 -5.63 -19.65
C GLU A 3 20.05 -4.33 -19.24
N PRO A 4 18.71 -4.21 -19.38
CA PRO A 4 18.02 -3.09 -18.76
C PRO A 4 18.36 -3.10 -17.27
N PRO A 5 18.57 -1.93 -16.63
CA PRO A 5 18.75 -1.90 -15.19
C PRO A 5 17.57 -2.64 -14.55
N ASP A 6 17.85 -3.42 -13.52
CA ASP A 6 16.81 -4.01 -12.66
C ASP A 6 16.00 -2.84 -12.09
N GLU A 7 14.88 -2.49 -12.73
CA GLU A 7 14.01 -1.35 -12.39
C GLU A 7 13.21 -1.65 -11.11
N SER A 8 13.86 -2.22 -10.10
CA SER A 8 13.29 -2.32 -8.76
C SER A 8 13.16 -0.92 -8.20
N ARG A 9 11.92 -0.42 -8.15
CA ARG A 9 11.60 0.90 -7.57
C ARG A 9 12.03 0.97 -6.10
N PRO A 10 12.42 2.16 -5.61
CA PRO A 10 12.82 2.31 -4.22
C PRO A 10 11.70 1.86 -3.28
N LEU A 11 12.08 1.16 -2.21
CA LEU A 11 11.15 0.75 -1.15
C LEU A 11 11.04 1.86 -0.11
N SER A 12 9.81 2.15 0.33
CA SER A 12 9.56 3.05 1.45
C SER A 12 9.65 2.25 2.74
N LEU A 13 10.73 2.39 3.51
CA LEU A 13 10.92 1.64 4.76
C LEU A 13 10.59 2.50 5.97
N ASP A 14 9.90 1.92 6.95
CA ASP A 14 9.65 2.56 8.25
C ASP A 14 10.90 2.44 9.14
N PRO A 15 11.63 3.55 9.42
CA PRO A 15 12.84 3.51 10.22
C PRO A 15 12.58 3.23 11.71
N GLU A 16 11.34 3.38 12.18
CA GLU A 16 10.94 3.14 13.57
C GLU A 16 10.41 1.72 13.80
N ALA A 17 10.24 0.93 12.74
CA ALA A 17 9.77 -0.45 12.85
C ALA A 17 10.83 -1.36 13.49
N GLU A 18 10.47 -2.01 14.59
CA GLU A 18 11.31 -2.96 15.31
C GLU A 18 11.55 -4.22 14.48
N THR A 19 12.77 -4.76 14.54
CA THR A 19 13.13 -6.00 13.87
C THR A 19 13.53 -7.07 14.88
N THR A 20 13.16 -8.33 14.64
CA THR A 20 13.63 -9.46 15.47
C THR A 20 15.07 -9.85 15.15
N ASP A 21 15.61 -9.38 14.01
CA ASP A 21 17.00 -9.57 13.62
C ASP A 21 17.60 -8.20 13.25
N PRO A 22 18.56 -7.67 14.03
CA PRO A 22 19.14 -6.35 13.78
C PRO A 22 19.92 -6.26 12.47
N THR A 23 20.17 -7.39 11.78
CA THR A 23 20.82 -7.43 10.47
C THR A 23 19.85 -7.38 9.30
N LEU A 24 18.55 -7.48 9.54
CA LEU A 24 17.50 -7.49 8.53
C LEU A 24 16.49 -6.36 8.77
N PRO A 25 15.93 -5.77 7.69
CA PRO A 25 14.84 -4.81 7.82
C PRO A 25 13.58 -5.47 8.41
N ALA A 26 12.77 -4.67 9.09
CA ALA A 26 11.58 -5.12 9.81
C ALA A 26 10.55 -5.87 8.96
N PHE A 27 10.48 -5.61 7.64
CA PHE A 27 9.58 -6.36 6.75
C PHE A 27 10.07 -7.78 6.45
N LEU A 28 11.37 -8.07 6.60
CA LEU A 28 11.95 -9.42 6.45
C LEU A 28 12.03 -10.15 7.79
N ALA A 29 12.38 -9.45 8.86
CA ALA A 29 12.50 -10.00 10.22
C ALA A 29 11.43 -9.40 11.14
N ARG A 30 10.18 -9.62 10.74
CA ARG A 30 9.00 -9.11 11.42
C ARG A 30 8.75 -9.84 12.75
N PRO A 31 8.44 -9.13 13.85
CA PRO A 31 7.98 -9.74 15.10
C PRO A 31 6.75 -10.63 14.95
N GLU A 32 6.63 -11.64 15.81
CA GLU A 32 5.44 -12.48 15.87
C GLU A 32 4.19 -11.63 16.21
N GLY A 33 3.09 -11.85 15.48
CA GLY A 33 1.85 -11.10 15.66
C GLY A 33 1.79 -9.72 14.98
N ALA A 34 2.88 -9.25 14.38
CA ALA A 34 2.85 -7.98 13.65
C ALA A 34 1.99 -8.08 12.36
N PRO A 35 1.32 -6.98 11.97
CA PRO A 35 0.34 -6.98 10.88
C PRO A 35 0.99 -7.26 9.50
N ALA A 36 0.15 -7.51 8.50
CA ALA A 36 0.60 -7.50 7.10
C ALA A 36 1.26 -6.14 6.76
N TYR A 37 2.29 -6.13 5.90
CA TYR A 37 3.02 -4.91 5.53
C TYR A 37 3.68 -4.18 6.71
N TYR A 38 4.04 -4.91 7.77
CA TYR A 38 4.89 -4.35 8.82
C TYR A 38 6.28 -4.02 8.28
N GLY A 39 6.89 -2.93 8.77
CA GLY A 39 8.15 -2.40 8.24
C GLY A 39 8.00 -1.40 7.08
N PHE A 40 6.76 -1.15 6.62
CA PHE A 40 6.43 -0.11 5.64
C PHE A 40 5.62 1.01 6.31
N PRO A 41 5.87 2.29 5.96
CA PRO A 41 5.24 3.42 6.61
C PRO A 41 3.79 3.59 6.14
N VAL A 42 2.91 3.97 7.07
CA VAL A 42 1.62 4.58 6.73
C VAL A 42 1.87 6.05 6.41
N ILE A 43 1.36 6.54 5.30
CA ILE A 43 1.52 7.96 4.93
C ILE A 43 0.78 8.82 5.95
N GLY A 44 1.53 9.62 6.69
CA GLY A 44 1.00 10.47 7.75
C GLY A 44 0.12 11.61 7.23
N GLY A 45 -0.80 12.07 8.07
CA GLY A 45 -1.61 13.27 7.80
C GLY A 45 -2.78 13.07 6.82
N VAL A 46 -3.01 11.84 6.35
CA VAL A 46 -4.11 11.53 5.42
C VAL A 46 -4.95 10.37 5.95
N GLU A 47 -6.22 10.65 6.22
CA GLU A 47 -7.23 9.66 6.59
C GLU A 47 -8.55 10.04 5.91
N VAL A 48 -9.24 9.06 5.33
CA VAL A 48 -10.57 9.24 4.72
C VAL A 48 -11.50 8.16 5.26
N ASP A 49 -12.52 8.56 6.02
CA ASP A 49 -13.47 7.66 6.71
C ASP A 49 -12.78 6.54 7.51
N GLY A 50 -11.68 6.85 8.19
CA GLY A 50 -10.89 5.89 8.98
C GLY A 50 -9.92 5.01 8.18
N PHE A 51 -9.93 5.11 6.84
CA PHE A 51 -8.97 4.42 5.98
C PHE A 51 -7.71 5.26 5.77
N ARG A 52 -6.56 4.59 5.69
CA ARG A 52 -5.25 5.22 5.47
C ARG A 52 -4.45 4.43 4.44
N ILE A 53 -3.59 5.09 3.67
CA ILE A 53 -2.68 4.45 2.72
C ILE A 53 -1.28 4.36 3.33
N GLY A 54 -0.62 3.23 3.16
CA GLY A 54 0.81 3.07 3.36
C GLY A 54 1.55 2.76 2.08
N ALA A 55 2.82 3.12 2.02
CA ALA A 55 3.65 3.03 0.82
C ALA A 55 4.60 1.83 0.90
N ILE A 56 4.67 1.03 -0.17
CA ILE A 56 5.71 0.01 -0.34
C ILE A 56 6.72 0.54 -1.36
N THR A 57 6.24 1.00 -2.51
CA THR A 57 7.02 1.83 -3.44
C THR A 57 7.13 3.25 -2.91
N ASP A 58 8.34 3.82 -2.89
CA ASP A 58 8.63 5.17 -2.37
C ASP A 58 8.25 6.30 -3.33
N PHE A 59 6.97 6.33 -3.72
CA PHE A 59 6.43 7.37 -4.61
C PHE A 59 6.57 8.81 -4.09
N PRO A 60 6.65 9.11 -2.78
CA PRO A 60 6.90 10.48 -2.31
C PRO A 60 8.32 11.00 -2.64
N SER A 61 9.33 10.12 -2.61
CA SER A 61 10.72 10.49 -2.93
C SER A 61 11.00 10.39 -4.42
N GLU A 62 10.40 9.41 -5.09
CA GLU A 62 10.55 9.16 -6.53
C GLU A 62 9.18 9.02 -7.20
N PRO A 63 8.63 10.11 -7.78
CA PRO A 63 7.30 10.09 -8.39
C PRO A 63 7.18 8.99 -9.45
N SER A 64 6.17 8.13 -9.30
CA SER A 64 5.85 7.04 -10.22
C SER A 64 4.38 7.11 -10.62
N ASN A 65 4.03 6.47 -11.74
CA ASN A 65 2.64 6.26 -12.14
C ASN A 65 2.10 4.89 -11.71
N ASP A 66 2.93 4.02 -11.18
CA ASP A 66 2.48 2.73 -10.67
C ASP A 66 3.44 2.19 -9.59
N GLY A 67 2.96 1.23 -8.80
CA GLY A 67 3.74 0.58 -7.76
C GLY A 67 2.90 -0.22 -6.78
N ASP A 68 3.52 -0.54 -5.65
CA ASP A 68 2.90 -1.27 -4.56
C ASP A 68 2.61 -0.35 -3.38
N ALA A 69 1.48 -0.59 -2.74
CA ALA A 69 1.03 0.10 -1.53
C ALA A 69 0.20 -0.86 -0.68
N PHE A 70 -0.27 -0.38 0.45
CA PHE A 70 -1.28 -1.07 1.23
C PHE A 70 -2.27 -0.06 1.80
N VAL A 71 -3.43 -0.55 2.18
CA VAL A 71 -4.46 0.22 2.87
C VAL A 71 -4.66 -0.35 4.27
N VAL A 72 -4.86 0.54 5.24
CA VAL A 72 -5.26 0.21 6.61
C VAL A 72 -6.72 0.60 6.78
N ALA A 73 -7.55 -0.36 7.14
CA ALA A 73 -8.97 -0.16 7.46
C ALA A 73 -9.14 0.43 8.87
N PRO A 74 -10.35 0.91 9.24
CA PRO A 74 -10.61 1.52 10.55
C PRO A 74 -10.32 0.61 11.76
N ASP A 75 -10.45 -0.70 11.59
CA ASP A 75 -10.13 -1.71 12.62
C ASP A 75 -8.64 -2.07 12.70
N GLY A 76 -7.80 -1.46 11.84
CA GLY A 76 -6.37 -1.72 11.76
C GLY A 76 -5.99 -2.90 10.85
N THR A 77 -6.96 -3.63 10.30
CA THR A 77 -6.73 -4.70 9.32
C THR A 77 -6.30 -4.11 7.99
N ARG A 78 -5.63 -4.90 7.14
CA ARG A 78 -4.92 -4.38 5.97
C ARG A 78 -5.21 -5.18 4.70
N ALA A 79 -5.09 -4.52 3.56
CA ALA A 79 -5.02 -5.15 2.24
C ALA A 79 -3.89 -4.54 1.42
N GLY A 80 -3.38 -5.32 0.47
CA GLY A 80 -2.39 -4.85 -0.50
C GLY A 80 -3.06 -4.11 -1.65
N LEU A 81 -2.32 -3.17 -2.22
CA LEU A 81 -2.69 -2.43 -3.42
C LEU A 81 -1.55 -2.53 -4.43
N VAL A 82 -1.87 -2.95 -5.66
CA VAL A 82 -1.05 -2.67 -6.84
C VAL A 82 -1.69 -1.46 -7.50
N TRP A 83 -1.09 -0.29 -7.35
CA TRP A 83 -1.71 0.97 -7.75
C TRP A 83 -1.18 1.44 -9.10
N GLU A 84 -2.07 2.05 -9.89
CA GLU A 84 -1.76 2.76 -11.12
C GLU A 84 -2.46 4.12 -11.10
N ALA A 85 -1.72 5.17 -11.44
CA ALA A 85 -2.15 6.55 -11.45
C ALA A 85 -2.24 7.06 -12.90
N ASN A 86 -3.08 8.07 -13.12
CA ASN A 86 -3.31 8.68 -14.43
C ASN A 86 -3.83 7.69 -15.50
N CYS A 87 -4.56 6.65 -15.09
CA CYS A 87 -5.16 5.65 -15.98
C CYS A 87 -6.70 5.59 -15.84
N PRO A 88 -7.43 4.90 -16.73
CA PRO A 88 -8.86 4.67 -16.55
C PRO A 88 -9.15 3.94 -15.23
N TYR A 89 -10.32 4.21 -14.65
CA TYR A 89 -10.70 3.57 -13.39
C TYR A 89 -10.85 2.05 -13.55
N TYR A 90 -10.20 1.28 -12.67
CA TYR A 90 -10.44 -0.15 -12.49
C TYR A 90 -10.17 -0.58 -11.04
N PHE A 91 -10.78 -1.69 -10.63
CA PHE A 91 -10.59 -2.29 -9.31
C PHE A 91 -10.75 -3.81 -9.40
N GLU A 92 -9.64 -4.54 -9.33
CA GLU A 92 -9.59 -5.98 -9.61
C GLU A 92 -8.88 -6.76 -8.50
N GLN A 93 -9.27 -8.02 -8.30
CA GLN A 93 -8.63 -8.89 -7.33
C GLN A 93 -7.34 -9.49 -7.92
N VAL A 94 -6.21 -9.28 -7.24
CA VAL A 94 -4.92 -9.91 -7.57
C VAL A 94 -4.73 -11.18 -6.74
N LEU A 95 -4.91 -11.06 -5.42
CA LEU A 95 -4.87 -12.20 -4.50
C LEU A 95 -6.13 -12.21 -3.64
N PRO A 96 -6.74 -13.39 -3.40
CA PRO A 96 -7.89 -13.50 -2.52
C PRO A 96 -7.55 -13.11 -1.07
N PRO A 97 -8.55 -12.74 -0.27
CA PRO A 97 -8.40 -12.58 1.17
C PRO A 97 -7.87 -13.85 1.85
N ASP A 98 -7.15 -13.66 2.94
CA ASP A 98 -6.67 -14.72 3.83
C ASP A 98 -6.85 -14.31 5.31
N ASN A 99 -6.31 -15.09 6.25
CA ASN A 99 -6.46 -14.83 7.69
C ASN A 99 -5.69 -13.59 8.18
N SER A 100 -4.81 -13.00 7.36
CA SER A 100 -3.93 -11.90 7.73
C SER A 100 -4.24 -10.58 7.03
N ARG A 101 -4.94 -10.64 5.89
CA ARG A 101 -5.31 -9.48 5.08
C ARG A 101 -6.58 -9.75 4.28
N TRP A 102 -7.35 -8.70 4.02
CA TRP A 102 -8.58 -8.77 3.23
C TRP A 102 -8.34 -8.71 1.71
N GLY A 103 -7.20 -9.26 1.25
CA GLY A 103 -6.86 -9.42 -0.16
C GLY A 103 -5.72 -8.50 -0.66
N VAL A 104 -5.42 -8.64 -1.95
CA VAL A 104 -4.57 -7.71 -2.71
C VAL A 104 -5.32 -7.28 -3.95
N TRP A 105 -5.41 -5.97 -4.17
CA TRP A 105 -6.26 -5.37 -5.20
C TRP A 105 -5.43 -4.56 -6.18
N ALA A 106 -5.63 -4.77 -7.47
CA ALA A 106 -5.10 -3.90 -8.50
C ALA A 106 -6.08 -2.73 -8.67
N VAL A 107 -5.60 -1.50 -8.56
CA VAL A 107 -6.43 -0.31 -8.60
C VAL A 107 -5.83 0.72 -9.54
N GLY A 108 -6.64 1.18 -10.49
CA GLY A 108 -6.28 2.27 -11.39
C GLY A 108 -7.26 3.42 -11.22
N VAL A 109 -6.77 4.66 -11.23
CA VAL A 109 -7.63 5.86 -11.19
C VAL A 109 -7.07 6.98 -12.06
N PRO A 110 -7.93 7.88 -12.57
CA PRO A 110 -7.51 9.03 -13.39
C PRO A 110 -6.98 10.18 -12.53
N LEU A 111 -6.27 9.85 -11.45
CA LEU A 111 -5.69 10.79 -10.50
C LEU A 111 -4.20 10.45 -10.30
N PRO A 112 -3.34 11.44 -10.04
CA PRO A 112 -1.95 11.18 -9.67
C PRO A 112 -1.82 10.54 -8.28
N LEU A 113 -0.70 9.88 -8.02
CA LEU A 113 -0.27 9.40 -6.69
C LEU A 113 1.25 9.55 -6.52
N GLY A 114 1.74 10.79 -6.57
CA GLY A 114 3.18 11.07 -6.48
C GLY A 114 3.62 11.94 -5.31
N THR A 115 2.68 12.44 -4.49
CA THR A 115 2.97 13.27 -3.31
C THR A 115 1.94 13.00 -2.23
N VAL A 116 2.20 13.46 -0.99
CA VAL A 116 1.28 13.27 0.14
C VAL A 116 -0.09 13.89 -0.13
N GLU A 117 -0.13 15.04 -0.81
CA GLU A 117 -1.37 15.76 -1.15
C GLU A 117 -2.26 14.96 -2.12
N HIS A 118 -1.67 14.08 -2.92
CA HIS A 118 -2.40 13.21 -3.84
C HIS A 118 -3.07 12.03 -3.16
N VAL A 119 -2.62 11.63 -1.97
CA VAL A 119 -3.11 10.43 -1.28
C VAL A 119 -4.59 10.54 -0.90
N ALA A 120 -5.04 11.69 -0.40
CA ALA A 120 -6.42 11.87 0.01
C ALA A 120 -7.44 11.77 -1.15
N PRO A 121 -7.27 12.50 -2.28
CA PRO A 121 -8.17 12.35 -3.42
C PRO A 121 -8.07 10.96 -4.06
N TYR A 122 -6.88 10.35 -4.11
CA TYR A 122 -6.70 8.99 -4.61
C TYR A 122 -7.49 7.98 -3.75
N LEU A 123 -7.31 8.03 -2.43
CA LEU A 123 -8.01 7.15 -1.49
C LEU A 123 -9.53 7.34 -1.58
N THR A 124 -9.99 8.58 -1.65
CA THR A 124 -11.42 8.89 -1.80
C THR A 124 -12.01 8.25 -3.06
N ALA A 125 -11.27 8.26 -4.17
CA ALA A 125 -11.75 7.70 -5.44
C ALA A 125 -11.95 6.18 -5.42
N ILE A 126 -11.19 5.45 -4.59
CA ILE A 126 -11.29 3.98 -4.47
C ILE A 126 -12.05 3.52 -3.20
N LEU A 127 -12.43 4.44 -2.33
CA LEU A 127 -12.95 4.14 -0.99
C LEU A 127 -14.21 3.27 -1.00
N SER A 128 -15.14 3.50 -1.92
CA SER A 128 -16.39 2.73 -2.00
C SER A 128 -16.12 1.25 -2.25
N ASP A 129 -15.15 0.93 -3.11
CA ASP A 129 -14.76 -0.45 -3.39
C ASP A 129 -13.98 -1.06 -2.22
N LEU A 130 -13.03 -0.31 -1.65
CA LEU A 130 -12.28 -0.77 -0.47
C LEU A 130 -13.21 -1.11 0.70
N ARG A 131 -14.18 -0.23 0.99
CA ARG A 131 -15.15 -0.45 2.07
C ARG A 131 -15.94 -1.73 1.85
N ARG A 132 -16.47 -1.94 0.65
CA ARG A 132 -17.20 -3.16 0.30
C ARG A 132 -16.34 -4.42 0.51
N ARG A 133 -15.08 -4.41 0.05
CA ARG A 133 -14.18 -5.58 0.19
C ARG A 133 -13.82 -5.87 1.64
N TRP A 134 -13.61 -4.82 2.42
CA TRP A 134 -13.36 -4.95 3.86
C TRP A 134 -14.59 -5.50 4.59
N GLU A 135 -15.78 -4.97 4.31
CA GLU A 135 -17.05 -5.45 4.89
C GLU A 135 -17.37 -6.90 4.50
N ASP A 136 -17.10 -7.30 3.25
CA ASP A 136 -17.31 -8.67 2.77
C ASP A 136 -16.36 -9.70 3.43
N TRP A 137 -15.24 -9.25 4.00
CA TRP A 137 -14.25 -10.13 4.64
C TRP A 137 -14.51 -10.37 6.14
N GLN A 138 -15.24 -9.46 6.80
CA GLN A 138 -15.62 -9.58 8.22
C GLN A 138 -16.60 -10.74 8.45
#